data_AF-A0A4Y2QK04-F1
#
_entry.id   AF-A0A4Y2QK04-F1
#
_cell.length_a   1.000
_cell.length_b   1.000
_cell.length_c   1.000
_cell.angle_alpha   90.00
_cell.angle_beta   90.00
_cell.angle_gamma   90.00
#
_symmetry.space_group_name_H-M   'P 1'
#
loop_
_entity.id
_entity.type
_entity.pdbx_description
1 polymer ?
#
loop_
_entity_poly.entity_id
_entity_poly.type
_entity_poly.pdbx_seq_one_letter_code
_entity_poly.pdbx_strand_id
1 'polypeptide(L)'
;MILKVLEIYYGFLFQAFTILFCGIPAHVGISGNEQADKSAKSASKFLDTSLPACDLKKQIKSSLYISWKTEWNFEARNKLQSTKPIIEHWASLNNRKNGTALTRLRMGHTRFTHRYL
;
A
#
# COMPACT_ATOMS: atom_id res chain seq x y z
N MET A 1 8.38 -10.26 17.46
CA MET A 1 9.48 -10.80 16.63
C MET A 1 10.66 -9.83 16.57
N ILE A 2 10.46 -8.56 16.20
CA ILE A 2 11.52 -7.56 16.04
C ILE A 2 12.33 -7.32 17.33
N LEU A 3 11.68 -7.20 18.50
CA LEU A 3 12.37 -6.97 19.77
C LEU A 3 13.36 -8.09 20.14
N LYS A 4 13.00 -9.36 19.92
CA LYS A 4 13.88 -10.51 20.15
C LYS A 4 15.12 -10.50 19.25
N VAL A 5 14.97 -10.10 17.98
CA VAL A 5 16.09 -10.01 17.05
C VAL A 5 17.07 -8.93 17.51
N LEU A 6 16.56 -7.79 17.97
CA LEU A 6 17.38 -6.70 18.51
C LEU A 6 18.11 -7.12 19.79
N GLU A 7 17.44 -7.81 20.72
CA GLU A 7 18.07 -8.34 21.94
C GLU A 7 19.25 -9.26 21.62
N ILE A 8 19.06 -10.20 20.68
CA ILE A 8 20.13 -11.13 20.26
C ILE A 8 21.27 -10.37 19.60
N TYR A 9 20.96 -9.42 18.72
CA TYR A 9 21.96 -8.59 18.05
C TYR A 9 22.84 -7.82 19.05
N TYR A 10 22.21 -7.12 20.00
CA TYR A 10 22.96 -6.40 21.04
C TYR A 10 23.73 -7.35 21.98
N GLY A 11 23.21 -8.54 22.26
CA GLY A 11 23.92 -9.57 23.02
C GLY A 11 25.24 -9.99 22.37
N PHE A 12 25.24 -10.17 21.05
CA PHE A 12 26.46 -10.49 20.29
C PHE A 12 27.43 -9.30 20.21
N LEU A 13 26.92 -8.07 20.05
CA LEU A 13 27.77 -6.88 20.09
C LEU A 13 28.46 -6.71 21.45
N PHE A 14 27.75 -6.97 22.56
CA PHE A 14 28.31 -6.88 23.90
C PHE A 14 29.44 -7.89 24.14
N GLN A 15 29.39 -9.04 23.47
CA GLN A 15 30.44 -10.05 23.48
C GLN A 15 31.56 -9.79 22.46
N ALA A 16 31.61 -8.59 21.88
CA ALA A 16 32.60 -8.15 20.89
C ALA A 16 32.63 -8.96 19.58
N PHE A 17 31.52 -9.60 19.20
CA PHE A 17 31.40 -10.21 17.88
C PHE A 17 31.27 -9.14 16.78
N THR A 18 31.91 -9.38 15.64
CA THR A 18 31.68 -8.60 14.41
C THR A 18 30.55 -9.24 13.63
N ILE A 19 29.48 -8.48 13.37
CA ILE A 19 28.30 -8.93 12.64
C ILE A 19 28.26 -8.22 11.28
N LEU A 20 28.16 -9.00 10.21
CA LEU A 20 28.07 -8.49 8.85
C LEU A 20 26.68 -8.83 8.28
N PHE A 21 26.01 -7.82 7.73
CA PHE A 21 24.76 -8.00 6.99
C PHE A 21 25.05 -7.95 5.49
N CYS A 22 24.63 -8.99 4.77
CA CYS A 22 24.70 -9.02 3.31
C CYS A 22 23.29 -9.25 2.73
N GLY A 23 22.91 -8.40 1.77
CA GLY A 23 21.73 -8.63 0.97
C GLY A 23 22.09 -9.58 -0.17
N ILE A 24 21.33 -10.66 -0.33
CA ILE A 24 21.47 -11.60 -1.44
C ILE A 24 20.18 -11.64 -2.26
N PRO A 25 20.27 -11.80 -3.59
CA PRO A 25 19.09 -11.89 -4.43
C PRO A 25 18.30 -13.18 -4.11
N ALA A 26 16.97 -13.05 -4.05
CA ALA A 26 16.09 -14.19 -3.82
C ALA A 26 16.03 -15.11 -5.05
N HIS A 27 15.83 -16.41 -4.82
CA HIS A 27 15.52 -17.41 -5.86
C HIS A 27 16.58 -17.57 -6.97
N VAL A 28 17.87 -17.41 -6.64
CA VAL A 28 18.98 -17.60 -7.59
C VAL A 28 19.77 -18.90 -7.40
N GLY A 29 19.29 -19.88 -6.62
CA GLY A 29 20.00 -21.15 -6.42
C GLY A 29 20.97 -21.17 -5.24
N ILE A 30 21.01 -20.15 -4.37
CA ILE A 30 21.89 -20.16 -3.19
C ILE A 30 21.29 -21.08 -2.14
N SER A 31 21.87 -22.28 -1.99
CA SER A 31 21.35 -23.36 -1.14
C SER A 31 20.98 -22.92 0.29
N GLY A 32 21.82 -22.10 0.94
CA GLY A 32 21.55 -21.64 2.31
C GLY A 32 20.35 -20.67 2.38
N ASN A 33 20.22 -19.78 1.40
CA ASN A 33 19.09 -18.86 1.31
C ASN A 33 17.78 -19.60 1.03
N GLU A 34 17.83 -20.57 0.11
CA GLU A 34 16.65 -21.37 -0.24
C GLU A 34 16.17 -22.23 0.92
N GLN A 35 17.09 -22.77 1.72
CA GLN A 35 16.75 -23.52 2.92
C GLN A 35 16.13 -22.62 4.00
N ALA A 36 16.67 -21.42 4.20
CA ALA A 36 16.09 -20.42 5.09
C ALA A 36 14.68 -20.01 4.64
N ASP A 37 14.49 -19.70 3.35
CA ASP A 37 13.19 -19.37 2.75
C ASP A 37 12.18 -20.51 2.92
N LYS A 38 12.59 -21.75 2.67
CA LYS A 38 11.73 -22.94 2.84
C LYS A 38 11.31 -23.09 4.30
N SER A 39 12.23 -22.88 5.25
CA SER A 39 11.95 -22.96 6.67
C SER A 39 10.99 -21.85 7.12
N ALA A 40 11.21 -20.63 6.65
CA ALA A 40 10.30 -19.50 6.90
C ALA A 40 8.89 -19.75 6.33
N LYS A 41 8.79 -20.30 5.12
CA LYS A 41 7.50 -20.69 4.50
C LYS A 41 6.79 -21.77 5.29
N SER A 42 7.50 -22.81 5.74
CA SER A 42 6.93 -23.90 6.55
C SER A 42 6.51 -23.44 7.95
N ALA A 43 7.24 -22.50 8.55
CA ALA A 43 6.91 -21.93 9.86
C ALA A 43 5.78 -20.90 9.81
N SER A 44 5.47 -20.38 8.62
CA SER A 44 4.29 -19.55 8.42
C SER A 44 3.07 -20.43 8.63
N LYS A 45 2.31 -20.18 9.70
CA LYS A 45 0.97 -20.74 9.84
C LYS A 45 0.16 -20.18 8.66
N PHE A 46 0.05 -20.95 7.59
CA PHE A 46 -1.04 -20.77 6.65
C PHE A 46 -2.30 -20.82 7.50
N LEU A 47 -2.97 -19.67 7.62
CA LEU A 47 -4.38 -19.71 7.90
C LEU A 47 -4.93 -20.46 6.70
N ASP A 48 -5.19 -21.76 6.86
CA ASP A 48 -6.11 -22.52 6.02
C ASP A 48 -7.49 -21.91 6.25
N THR A 49 -7.67 -20.67 5.81
CA THR A 49 -8.98 -20.15 5.52
C THR A 49 -9.48 -21.01 4.39
N SER A 50 -10.43 -21.89 4.72
CA SER A 50 -11.27 -22.64 3.77
C SER A 50 -11.84 -21.73 2.67
N LEU A 51 -11.92 -20.42 2.94
CA LEU A 51 -12.28 -19.41 1.97
C LEU A 51 -11.09 -19.05 1.03
N PRO A 52 -11.26 -19.18 -0.29
CA PRO A 52 -10.28 -18.75 -1.26
C PRO A 52 -9.84 -17.29 -1.03
N ALA A 53 -8.52 -17.04 -1.08
CA ALA A 53 -7.96 -15.70 -0.85
C ALA A 53 -8.54 -14.64 -1.81
N CYS A 54 -9.00 -15.03 -3.00
CA CYS A 54 -9.68 -14.15 -3.94
C CYS A 54 -11.02 -13.62 -3.40
N ASP A 55 -11.81 -14.46 -2.72
CA ASP A 55 -13.10 -14.09 -2.15
C ASP A 55 -12.90 -13.15 -0.96
N LEU A 56 -11.94 -13.47 -0.09
CA LEU A 56 -11.57 -12.59 1.02
C LEU A 56 -11.09 -11.22 0.50
N LYS A 57 -10.25 -11.21 -0.53
CA LYS A 57 -9.77 -9.97 -1.16
C LYS A 57 -10.91 -9.15 -1.77
N LYS A 58 -11.89 -9.81 -2.39
CA LYS A 58 -13.07 -9.15 -2.95
C LYS A 58 -13.94 -8.52 -1.84
N GLN A 59 -14.18 -9.27 -0.76
CA GLN A 59 -14.91 -8.79 0.41
C GLN A 59 -14.22 -7.58 1.05
N ILE A 60 -12.92 -7.68 1.33
CA ILE A 60 -12.13 -6.57 1.90
C ILE A 60 -12.21 -5.33 1.00
N LYS A 61 -12.01 -5.49 -0.32
CA LYS A 61 -12.13 -4.38 -1.27
C LYS A 61 -13.52 -3.75 -1.26
N SER A 62 -14.57 -4.57 -1.21
CA SER A 62 -15.95 -4.10 -1.16
C SER A 62 -16.21 -3.31 0.11
N SER A 63 -15.81 -3.83 1.26
CA SER A 63 -15.98 -3.15 2.56
C SER A 63 -15.23 -1.82 2.59
N LEU A 64 -13.96 -1.79 2.13
CA LEU A 64 -13.19 -0.55 2.03
C LEU A 64 -13.86 0.47 1.11
N TYR A 65 -14.36 0.04 -0.05
CA TYR A 65 -15.07 0.92 -0.97
C TYR A 65 -16.35 1.48 -0.36
N ILE A 66 -17.13 0.66 0.34
CA ILE A 66 -18.35 1.11 1.02
C ILE A 66 -18.01 2.13 2.10
N SER A 67 -17.05 1.85 2.98
CA SER A 67 -16.62 2.79 4.01
C SER A 67 -16.15 4.12 3.41
N TRP A 68 -15.32 4.07 2.37
CA TRP A 68 -14.86 5.27 1.68
C TRP A 68 -16.00 6.05 1.02
N LYS A 69 -16.95 5.35 0.39
CA LYS A 69 -18.13 5.98 -0.24
C LYS A 69 -19.05 6.63 0.79
N THR A 70 -19.24 6.00 1.94
CA THR A 70 -20.02 6.58 3.04
C THR A 70 -19.37 7.87 3.54
N GLU A 71 -18.06 7.86 3.78
CA GLU A 71 -17.32 9.05 4.22
C GLU A 71 -17.38 10.18 3.19
N TRP A 72 -17.16 9.86 1.91
CA TRP A 72 -17.24 10.80 0.80
C TRP A 72 -18.61 11.47 0.68
N ASN A 73 -19.69 10.70 0.86
CA ASN A 73 -21.05 11.21 0.81
C ASN A 73 -21.43 12.01 2.06
N PHE A 74 -20.82 11.72 3.20
CA PHE A 74 -21.07 12.43 4.45
C PHE A 74 -20.43 13.83 4.45
N GLU A 75 -19.31 14.01 3.75
CA GLU A 75 -18.61 15.29 3.66
C GLU A 75 -19.36 16.31 2.78
N ALA A 76 -20.39 16.93 3.37
CA ALA A 76 -21.28 17.87 2.69
C ALA A 76 -20.62 19.19 2.27
N ARG A 77 -19.43 19.52 2.80
CA ARG A 77 -18.70 20.77 2.50
C ARG A 77 -17.57 20.61 1.50
N ASN A 78 -17.41 19.45 0.88
CA ASN A 78 -16.38 19.25 -0.13
C ASN A 78 -16.82 19.78 -1.50
N LYS A 79 -16.14 20.83 -2.00
CA LYS A 79 -16.35 21.37 -3.36
C LYS A 79 -16.21 20.29 -4.44
N LEU A 80 -15.39 19.27 -4.20
CA LEU A 80 -15.18 18.16 -5.14
C LEU A 80 -16.43 17.30 -5.31
N GLN A 81 -17.33 17.23 -4.32
CA GLN A 81 -18.57 16.44 -4.42
C GLN A 81 -19.45 16.91 -5.58
N SER A 82 -19.52 18.23 -5.80
CA SER A 82 -20.27 18.81 -6.92
C SER A 82 -19.73 18.38 -8.28
N THR A 83 -18.42 18.19 -8.38
CA THR A 83 -17.72 17.84 -9.62
C THR A 83 -17.54 16.33 -9.81
N LYS A 84 -17.61 15.57 -8.72
CA LYS A 84 -17.37 14.12 -8.69
C LYS A 84 -18.23 13.42 -7.63
N PRO A 85 -19.55 13.30 -7.86
CA PRO A 85 -20.45 12.65 -6.91
C PRO A 85 -20.20 11.14 -6.79
N ILE A 86 -19.60 10.53 -7.83
CA ILE A 86 -19.36 9.08 -7.91
C ILE A 86 -17.85 8.82 -7.81
N ILE A 87 -17.46 7.92 -6.90
CA ILE A 87 -16.07 7.50 -6.69
C ILE A 87 -15.65 6.48 -7.76
N GLU A 88 -15.46 6.97 -8.97
CA GLU A 88 -14.96 6.18 -10.10
C GLU A 88 -13.71 6.82 -10.71
N HIS A 89 -12.98 6.07 -11.53
CA HIS A 89 -11.85 6.63 -12.25
C HIS A 89 -12.33 7.61 -13.32
N TRP A 90 -11.69 8.77 -13.38
CA TRP A 90 -11.82 9.63 -14.53
C TRP A 90 -11.16 8.97 -15.73
N ALA A 91 -11.77 9.09 -16.91
CA ALA A 91 -11.13 8.68 -18.15
C ALA A 91 -9.74 9.32 -18.26
N SER A 92 -8.73 8.47 -18.51
CA SER A 92 -7.35 8.94 -18.66
C SER A 92 -7.22 9.66 -20.00
N LEU A 93 -6.50 10.79 -19.98
CA LEU A 93 -6.06 11.44 -21.21
C LEU A 93 -4.67 10.93 -21.56
N ASN A 94 -4.45 10.62 -22.84
CA ASN A 94 -3.16 10.13 -23.34
C ASN A 94 -2.01 11.15 -23.18
N ASN A 95 -2.34 12.42 -22.93
CA ASN A 95 -1.38 13.50 -22.71
C ASN A 95 -1.43 14.01 -21.27
N ARG A 96 -0.30 13.89 -20.55
CA ARG A 96 -0.13 14.36 -19.17
C ARG A 96 -0.48 15.84 -19.00
N LYS A 97 -0.05 16.72 -19.94
CA LYS A 97 -0.32 18.16 -19.84
C LYS A 97 -1.82 18.44 -19.82
N ASN A 98 -2.58 17.77 -20.68
CA ASN A 98 -4.04 17.93 -20.76
C ASN A 98 -4.72 17.33 -19.53
N GLY A 99 -4.24 16.19 -19.04
CA GLY A 99 -4.71 15.59 -17.77
C GLY A 99 -4.55 16.55 -16.60
N THR A 100 -3.37 17.16 -16.45
CA THR A 100 -3.10 18.16 -15.40
C THR A 100 -3.99 19.39 -15.54
N ALA A 101 -4.15 19.93 -16.75
CA ALA A 101 -5.02 21.08 -16.99
C ALA A 101 -6.48 20.77 -16.63
N LEU A 102 -7.00 19.62 -17.06
CA LEU A 102 -8.38 19.20 -16.77
C LEU A 102 -8.63 18.96 -15.28
N THR A 103 -7.68 18.34 -14.55
CA THR A 103 -7.80 18.17 -13.10
C THR A 103 -7.85 19.52 -12.38
N ARG A 104 -7.00 20.48 -12.78
CA ARG A 104 -7.03 21.84 -12.21
C ARG A 104 -8.37 22.53 -12.46
N LEU A 105 -8.90 22.44 -13.69
CA LEU A 105 -10.20 22.99 -14.04
C LEU A 105 -11.33 22.36 -13.21
N ARG A 106 -11.33 21.03 -13.03
CA ARG A 106 -12.33 20.33 -12.19
C ARG A 106 -12.30 20.77 -10.73
N MET A 107 -11.12 21.07 -10.20
CA MET A 107 -10.97 21.61 -8.85
C MET A 107 -11.26 23.12 -8.76
N GLY A 108 -11.59 23.76 -9.88
CA GLY A 108 -11.86 25.19 -9.96
C GLY A 108 -10.61 26.06 -10.02
N HIS A 109 -9.41 25.49 -10.16
CA HIS A 109 -8.15 26.25 -10.25
C HIS A 109 -7.94 26.82 -11.65
N THR A 110 -8.12 28.12 -11.76
CA THR A 110 -7.88 28.94 -12.95
C THR A 110 -6.95 30.09 -12.58
N ARG A 111 -6.46 30.84 -13.58
CA ARG A 111 -5.66 32.05 -13.33
C ARG A 111 -6.41 33.06 -12.45
N PHE A 112 -7.74 33.14 -12.57
CA PHE A 112 -8.58 34.08 -11.82
C PHE A 112 -8.87 33.62 -10.38
N THR A 113 -8.90 32.31 -10.15
CA THR A 113 -9.25 31.72 -8.83
C THR A 113 -8.03 31.26 -8.03
N HIS A 114 -6.81 31.42 -8.55
CA HIS A 114 -5.55 30.98 -7.93
C HIS A 114 -5.27 31.60 -6.53
N ARG A 115 -5.93 32.70 -6.16
CA ARG A 115 -5.79 33.35 -4.83
C ARG A 115 -6.89 32.98 -3.83
N TYR A 116 -7.94 32.28 -4.26
CA TYR A 116 -9.19 32.12 -3.49
C TYR A 116 -9.58 30.66 -3.26
N LEU A 117 -8.69 29.72 -3.62
CA LEU A 117 -8.85 28.28 -3.44
C LEU A 117 -7.72 27.71 -2.58
#